data_AF-A0A936PRH3-F1
#
_entry.id   AF-A0A936PRH3-F1
#
_cell.length_a   1.000
_cell.length_b   1.000
_cell.length_c   1.000
_cell.angle_alpha   90.00
_cell.angle_beta   90.00
_cell.angle_gamma   90.00
#
_symmetry.space_group_name_H-M   'P 1'
#
loop_
_entity.id
_entity.type
_entity.pdbx_description
1 polymer ?
#
loop_
_entity_poly.entity_id
_entity_poly.type
_entity_poly.pdbx_seq_one_letter_code
_entity_poly.pdbx_strand_id
1 'polypeptide(L)'
;MNHLHVRKSLDELLAQRGWRGRWLDTAGGPILTASFPRNPAAAGLAAVIDPEAGYVIVYVGLVGKVEARHRPVVTELFTLLNEGALCGCFELTRGSLQARLRDSLPLDVINEGMLEQLVSRSLSRAGHASALLSLVLAGASAEDALATTLP
;
A
#
# COMPACT_ATOMS: atom_id res chain seq x y z
N MET A 1 -7.14 16.37 14.85
CA MET A 1 -6.01 15.68 15.53
C MET A 1 -4.70 16.12 14.87
N ASN A 2 -3.61 16.30 15.60
CA ASN A 2 -2.32 16.72 15.03
C ASN A 2 -1.61 15.49 14.39
N HIS A 3 -0.97 15.64 13.23
CA HIS A 3 -0.19 14.58 12.56
C HIS A 3 0.84 13.91 13.47
N LEU A 4 1.28 14.60 14.53
CA LEU A 4 2.11 14.03 15.61
C LEU A 4 1.48 12.82 16.30
N HIS A 5 0.16 12.82 16.50
CA HIS A 5 -0.55 11.68 17.09
C HIS A 5 -0.51 10.47 16.15
N VAL A 6 -0.77 10.68 14.86
CA VAL A 6 -0.68 9.63 13.83
C VAL A 6 0.73 9.05 13.74
N ARG A 7 1.74 9.93 13.84
CA ARG A 7 3.16 9.53 13.88
C ARG A 7 3.42 8.57 15.05
N LYS A 8 2.97 8.93 16.25
CA LYS A 8 3.12 8.11 17.46
C LYS A 8 2.41 6.75 17.33
N SER A 9 1.18 6.73 16.86
CA SER A 9 0.42 5.48 16.68
C SER A 9 1.05 4.55 15.64
N LEU A 10 1.62 5.11 14.57
CA LEU A 10 2.38 4.34 13.59
C LEU A 10 3.67 3.76 14.20
N ASP A 11 4.40 4.52 15.00
CA ASP A 11 5.59 4.02 15.71
C ASP A 11 5.25 2.90 16.70
N GLU A 12 4.14 3.04 17.45
CA GLU A 12 3.62 2.01 18.36
C GLU A 12 3.25 0.73 17.60
N LEU A 13 2.58 0.85 16.46
CA LEU A 13 2.24 -0.29 15.59
C LEU A 13 3.51 -1.00 15.07
N LEU A 14 4.53 -0.25 14.63
CA LEU A 14 5.80 -0.85 14.21
C LEU A 14 6.46 -1.63 15.34
N ALA A 15 6.49 -1.07 16.55
CA ALA A 15 7.06 -1.71 17.73
C ALA A 15 6.32 -3.01 18.10
N GLN A 16 4.99 -2.97 18.15
CA GLN A 16 4.15 -4.15 18.41
C GLN A 16 4.38 -5.27 17.39
N ARG A 17 4.56 -4.92 16.13
CA ARG A 17 4.78 -5.87 15.03
C ARG A 17 6.25 -6.30 14.88
N GLY A 18 7.17 -5.71 15.64
CA GLY A 18 8.62 -5.94 15.51
C GLY A 18 9.18 -5.48 14.16
N TRP A 19 8.55 -4.51 13.51
CA TRP A 19 8.98 -3.97 12.23
C TRP A 19 9.94 -2.79 12.42
N ARG A 20 10.91 -2.67 11.51
CA ARG A 20 11.83 -1.53 11.51
C ARG A 20 11.36 -0.50 10.49
N GLY A 21 11.08 0.70 10.98
CA GLY A 21 10.69 1.83 10.15
C GLY A 21 11.65 3.02 10.25
N ARG A 22 11.50 3.92 9.29
CA ARG A 22 12.21 5.19 9.18
C ARG A 22 11.24 6.25 8.69
N TRP A 23 11.26 7.40 9.36
CA TRP A 23 10.58 8.59 8.91
C TRP A 23 11.40 9.39 7.87
N LEU A 24 10.70 9.93 6.90
CA LEU A 24 11.18 10.86 5.89
C LEU A 24 10.28 12.10 5.94
N ASP A 25 10.84 13.23 6.36
CA ASP A 25 10.10 14.50 6.33
C ASP A 25 10.25 15.12 4.93
N THR A 26 9.13 15.34 4.24
CA THR A 26 9.09 15.90 2.87
C THR A 26 8.29 17.20 2.83
N ALA A 27 8.39 17.95 1.74
CA ALA A 27 7.62 19.18 1.56
C ALA A 27 6.09 18.95 1.61
N GLY A 28 5.61 17.76 1.19
CA GLY A 28 4.20 17.39 1.22
C GLY A 28 3.73 16.73 2.52
N GLY A 29 4.60 16.64 3.54
CA GLY A 29 4.29 16.00 4.82
C GLY A 29 5.21 14.83 5.18
N PRO A 30 5.07 14.28 6.40
CA PRO A 30 5.89 13.18 6.87
C PRO A 30 5.45 11.84 6.25
N ILE A 31 6.45 11.05 5.85
CA ILE A 31 6.27 9.71 5.30
C ILE A 31 6.98 8.72 6.22
N LEU A 32 6.27 7.70 6.70
CA LEU A 32 6.88 6.53 7.32
C LEU A 32 7.17 5.50 6.26
N THR A 33 8.36 4.93 6.27
CA THR A 33 8.69 3.71 5.51
C THR A 33 9.05 2.61 6.48
N ALA A 34 8.59 1.38 6.26
CA ALA A 34 8.98 0.23 7.06
C ALA A 34 9.20 -0.99 6.18
N SER A 35 10.23 -1.78 6.50
CA SER A 35 10.45 -3.06 5.81
C SER A 35 9.74 -4.17 6.55
N PHE A 36 9.17 -5.13 5.82
CA PHE A 36 8.60 -6.34 6.41
C PHE A 36 9.63 -7.45 6.37
N PRO A 37 10.27 -7.82 7.50
CA PRO A 37 11.21 -8.92 7.50
C PRO A 37 10.46 -10.21 7.16
N ARG A 38 10.93 -10.94 6.14
CA ARG A 38 10.46 -12.30 5.80
C ARG A 38 9.00 -12.41 5.32
N ASN A 39 8.39 -11.33 4.82
CA ASN A 39 7.09 -11.45 4.16
C ASN A 39 7.29 -11.81 2.67
N PRO A 40 6.78 -12.96 2.19
CA PRO A 40 6.97 -13.38 0.80
C PRO A 40 6.17 -12.54 -0.21
N ALA A 41 5.11 -11.87 0.23
CA ALA A 41 4.20 -11.11 -0.64
C ALA A 41 4.52 -9.60 -0.66
N ALA A 42 5.06 -9.06 0.43
CA ALA A 42 5.28 -7.62 0.59
C ALA A 42 6.70 -7.27 1.06
N ALA A 43 7.32 -6.30 0.40
CA ALA A 43 8.66 -5.80 0.71
C ALA A 43 8.64 -4.79 1.88
N GLY A 44 7.52 -4.07 2.04
CA GLY A 44 7.40 -3.05 3.07
C GLY A 44 6.12 -2.23 2.98
N LEU A 45 6.06 -1.22 3.83
CA LEU A 45 4.97 -0.27 4.02
C LEU A 45 5.49 1.14 3.78
N ALA A 46 4.68 2.01 3.19
CA ALA A 46 4.85 3.45 3.28
C ALA A 46 3.55 4.10 3.76
N ALA A 47 3.56 4.85 4.87
CA ALA A 47 2.42 5.66 5.30
C ALA A 47 2.71 7.13 5.00
N VAL A 48 1.90 7.74 4.14
CA VAL A 48 2.01 9.15 3.75
C VAL A 48 0.96 9.93 4.53
N ILE A 49 1.40 10.87 5.36
CA ILE A 49 0.51 11.80 6.05
C ILE A 49 0.52 13.09 5.24
N ASP A 50 -0.63 13.42 4.66
CA ASP A 50 -0.85 14.69 3.95
C ASP A 50 -1.61 15.64 4.90
N PRO A 51 -0.89 16.53 5.62
CA PRO A 51 -1.51 17.42 6.59
C PRO A 51 -2.36 18.51 5.92
N GLU A 52 -2.08 18.87 4.66
CA GLU A 52 -2.83 19.89 3.92
C GLU A 52 -4.16 19.32 3.42
N ALA A 53 -4.12 18.13 2.82
CA ALA A 53 -5.34 17.43 2.43
C ALA A 53 -6.12 16.90 3.63
N GLY A 54 -5.47 16.67 4.77
CA GLY A 54 -6.10 16.20 6.00
C GLY A 54 -6.30 14.69 6.04
N TYR A 55 -5.46 13.91 5.37
CA TYR A 55 -5.56 12.44 5.33
C TYR A 55 -4.23 11.73 5.58
N VAL A 56 -4.30 10.46 5.99
CA VAL A 56 -3.18 9.52 5.90
C VAL A 56 -3.52 8.42 4.90
N ILE A 57 -2.54 8.01 4.10
CA ILE A 57 -2.66 6.94 3.12
C ILE A 57 -1.59 5.89 3.41
N VAL A 58 -1.96 4.61 3.41
CA VAL A 58 -1.04 3.50 3.63
C VAL A 58 -0.82 2.72 2.33
N TYR A 59 0.41 2.74 1.86
CA TYR A 59 0.90 1.96 0.74
C TYR A 59 1.62 0.71 1.22
N VAL A 60 1.46 -0.39 0.48
CA VAL A 60 2.25 -1.61 0.68
C VAL A 60 3.02 -1.90 -0.61
N GLY A 61 4.34 -2.02 -0.49
CA GLY A 61 5.19 -2.41 -1.60
C GLY A 61 5.22 -3.93 -1.73
N LEU A 62 4.98 -4.44 -2.94
CA LEU A 62 5.11 -5.86 -3.26
C LEU A 62 6.56 -6.26 -3.48
N VAL A 63 6.88 -7.53 -3.23
CA VAL A 63 8.21 -8.09 -3.53
C VAL A 63 8.29 -8.42 -5.03
N GLY A 64 9.32 -7.93 -5.71
CA GLY A 64 9.65 -8.36 -7.08
C GLY A 64 10.01 -7.21 -8.02
N LYS A 65 10.89 -7.50 -8.98
CA LYS A 65 11.11 -6.61 -10.14
C LYS A 65 10.15 -7.02 -11.24
N VAL A 66 9.26 -6.13 -11.63
CA VAL A 66 8.45 -6.33 -12.85
C VAL A 66 9.28 -5.92 -14.06
N GLU A 67 9.63 -6.89 -14.90
CA GLU A 67 10.32 -6.61 -16.16
C GLU A 67 9.47 -5.70 -17.05
N ALA A 68 10.13 -4.89 -17.90
CA ALA A 68 9.46 -3.89 -18.74
C ALA A 68 8.30 -4.48 -19.57
N ARG A 69 8.46 -5.70 -20.08
CA ARG A 69 7.44 -6.40 -20.89
C ARG A 69 6.14 -6.69 -20.14
N HIS A 70 6.18 -6.83 -18.81
CA HIS A 70 5.01 -7.14 -17.99
C HIS A 70 4.34 -5.90 -17.40
N ARG A 71 4.96 -4.71 -17.51
CA ARG A 71 4.43 -3.45 -16.95
C ARG A 71 3.02 -3.07 -17.42
N PRO A 72 2.64 -3.22 -18.71
CA PRO A 72 1.29 -2.88 -19.15
C PRO A 72 0.22 -3.73 -18.47
N VAL A 73 0.40 -5.06 -18.44
CA VAL A 73 -0.55 -6.01 -17.82
C VAL A 73 -0.65 -5.79 -16.32
N VAL A 74 0.46 -5.49 -15.65
CA VAL A 74 0.46 -5.15 -14.22
C VAL A 74 -0.28 -3.85 -13.93
N THR A 75 -0.13 -2.85 -14.80
CA THR A 75 -0.85 -1.57 -14.69
C THR A 75 -2.36 -1.78 -14.89
N GLU A 76 -2.75 -2.59 -15.87
CA GLU A 76 -4.14 -2.94 -16.14
C GLU A 76 -4.76 -3.70 -14.96
N LEU A 77 -4.06 -4.71 -14.43
CA LEU A 77 -4.48 -5.48 -13.26
C LEU A 77 -4.74 -4.56 -12.04
N PHE A 78 -3.82 -3.66 -11.70
CA PHE A 78 -4.01 -2.74 -10.57
C PHE A 78 -5.11 -1.71 -10.82
N THR A 79 -5.34 -1.33 -12.08
CA THR A 79 -6.49 -0.51 -12.47
C THR A 79 -7.79 -1.25 -12.20
N LEU A 80 -7.90 -2.53 -12.62
CA LEU A 80 -9.08 -3.37 -12.43
C LEU A 80 -9.38 -3.66 -10.95
N LEU A 81 -8.34 -3.90 -10.14
CA LEU A 81 -8.49 -4.09 -8.69
C LEU A 81 -8.84 -2.81 -7.93
N ASN A 82 -8.75 -1.65 -8.60
CA ASN A 82 -8.89 -0.33 -8.01
C ASN A 82 -7.94 -0.13 -6.80
N GLU A 83 -6.81 -0.84 -6.79
CA GLU A 83 -5.81 -0.80 -5.71
C GLU A 83 -4.83 0.32 -5.99
N GLY A 84 -5.24 1.56 -5.72
CA GLY A 84 -4.41 2.75 -5.88
C GLY A 84 -3.16 2.78 -4.97
N ALA A 85 -2.99 1.81 -4.07
CA ALA A 85 -2.05 1.86 -2.95
C ALA A 85 -0.92 0.80 -2.98
N LEU A 86 -0.68 0.13 -4.11
CA LEU A 86 0.45 -0.81 -4.23
C LEU A 86 1.69 -0.09 -4.77
N CYS A 87 2.47 0.50 -3.86
CA CYS A 87 3.68 1.24 -4.24
C CYS A 87 4.86 0.28 -4.42
N GLY A 88 4.99 -0.23 -5.65
CA GLY A 88 6.18 -0.92 -6.12
C GLY A 88 6.54 -0.46 -7.54
N CYS A 89 7.12 0.72 -7.67
CA CYS A 89 7.70 1.25 -8.93
C CYS A 89 6.75 1.56 -10.10
N PHE A 90 5.44 1.53 -9.93
CA PHE A 90 4.49 1.99 -10.95
C PHE A 90 4.05 3.42 -10.63
N GLU A 91 4.39 4.32 -11.56
CA GLU A 91 3.95 5.71 -11.68
C GLU A 91 2.89 6.16 -10.65
N LEU A 92 3.34 6.92 -9.65
CA LEU A 92 2.51 7.70 -8.70
C LEU A 92 1.52 8.66 -9.39
N THR A 93 1.47 8.68 -10.72
CA THR A 93 0.73 9.65 -11.55
C THR A 93 -0.53 9.10 -12.20
N ARG A 94 -0.83 7.78 -12.18
CA ARG A 94 -2.00 7.25 -12.94
C ARG A 94 -3.13 6.58 -12.15
N GLY A 95 -2.94 6.25 -10.87
CA GLY A 95 -4.08 5.79 -10.04
C GLY A 95 -5.07 6.94 -9.82
N SER A 96 -6.37 6.71 -10.07
CA SER A 96 -7.41 7.72 -9.86
C SER A 96 -7.38 8.23 -8.42
N LEU A 97 -7.61 9.52 -8.21
CA LEU A 97 -7.67 10.13 -6.87
C LEU A 97 -8.67 9.36 -5.95
N GLN A 98 -9.74 8.82 -6.54
CA GLN A 98 -10.75 8.02 -5.84
C GLN A 98 -10.18 6.69 -5.29
N ALA A 99 -9.31 6.00 -6.01
CA ALA A 99 -8.64 4.80 -5.53
C ALA A 99 -7.71 5.10 -4.34
N ARG A 100 -7.05 6.26 -4.35
CA ARG A 100 -6.14 6.72 -3.29
C ARG A 100 -6.88 7.09 -2.00
N LEU A 101 -8.09 7.64 -2.14
CA LEU A 101 -8.93 8.06 -1.02
C LEU A 101 -9.73 6.90 -0.39
N ARG A 102 -9.97 5.79 -1.12
CA ARG A 102 -10.62 4.60 -0.56
C ARG A 102 -9.84 4.00 0.61
N ASP A 103 -8.52 4.07 0.53
CA ASP A 103 -7.59 3.56 1.55
C ASP A 103 -6.88 4.70 2.29
N SER A 104 -7.58 5.84 2.41
CA SER A 104 -7.16 6.94 3.27
C SER A 104 -8.04 7.02 4.52
N LEU A 105 -7.47 7.57 5.58
CA LEU A 105 -8.22 7.91 6.79
C LEU A 105 -8.08 9.41 7.05
N PRO A 106 -9.19 10.13 7.33
CA PRO A 106 -9.11 11.53 7.69
C PRO A 106 -8.36 11.71 9.02
N LEU A 107 -7.46 12.69 9.09
CA LEU A 107 -6.59 12.93 10.25
C LEU A 107 -7.33 13.44 11.48
N ASP A 108 -8.53 13.98 11.33
CA ASP A 108 -9.35 14.52 12.40
C ASP A 108 -10.07 13.43 13.22
N VAL A 109 -10.37 12.28 12.61
CA VAL A 109 -11.11 11.16 13.24
C VAL A 109 -10.26 9.92 13.49
N ILE A 110 -9.03 9.85 12.97
CA ILE A 110 -8.20 8.65 13.05
C ILE A 110 -7.77 8.33 14.50
N ASN A 111 -7.78 7.04 14.84
CA ASN A 111 -7.19 6.50 16.07
C ASN A 111 -6.33 5.27 15.76
N GLU A 112 -5.64 4.74 16.78
CA GLU A 112 -4.75 3.58 16.66
C GLU A 112 -5.43 2.35 16.05
N GLY A 113 -6.64 2.00 16.52
CA GLY A 113 -7.38 0.85 16.00
C GLY A 113 -7.77 1.00 14.52
N MET A 114 -8.15 2.21 14.10
CA MET A 114 -8.45 2.49 12.68
C MET A 114 -7.19 2.37 11.81
N LEU A 115 -6.06 2.85 12.31
CA LEU A 115 -4.78 2.77 11.62
C LEU A 115 -4.30 1.32 11.48
N GLU A 116 -4.44 0.50 12.53
CA GLU A 116 -4.14 -0.93 12.48
C GLU A 116 -5.03 -1.65 11.46
N GLN A 117 -6.34 -1.34 11.43
CA GLN A 117 -7.25 -1.89 10.45
C GLN A 117 -6.90 -1.46 9.02
N LEU A 118 -6.46 -0.21 8.83
CA LEU A 118 -5.98 0.27 7.53
C LEU A 118 -4.76 -0.53 7.07
N VAL A 119 -3.73 -0.63 7.92
CA VAL A 119 -2.50 -1.40 7.60
C VAL A 119 -2.82 -2.87 7.34
N SER A 120 -3.67 -3.49 8.15
CA SER A 120 -4.06 -4.90 8.00
C SER A 120 -4.82 -5.15 6.69
N ARG A 121 -5.74 -4.25 6.31
CA ARG A 121 -6.45 -4.33 5.02
C ARG A 121 -5.50 -4.14 3.84
N SER A 122 -4.61 -3.15 3.90
CA SER A 122 -3.61 -2.92 2.85
C SER A 122 -2.67 -4.13 2.68
N LEU A 123 -2.29 -4.78 3.78
CA LEU A 123 -1.49 -6.02 3.75
C LEU A 123 -2.24 -7.20 3.13
N SER A 124 -3.50 -7.40 3.50
CA SER A 124 -4.34 -8.46 2.92
C SER A 124 -4.48 -8.29 1.40
N ARG A 125 -4.77 -7.07 0.96
CA ARG A 125 -4.86 -6.72 -0.47
C ARG A 125 -3.54 -6.88 -1.21
N ALA A 126 -2.43 -6.51 -0.58
CA ALA A 126 -1.10 -6.77 -1.13
C ALA A 126 -0.84 -8.28 -1.32
N GLY A 127 -1.31 -9.12 -0.39
CA GLY A 127 -1.29 -10.58 -0.55
C GLY A 127 -2.05 -11.05 -1.79
N HIS A 128 -3.29 -10.60 -1.96
CA HIS A 128 -4.10 -10.94 -3.16
C HIS A 128 -3.45 -10.44 -4.45
N ALA A 129 -2.98 -9.20 -4.46
CA ALA A 129 -2.28 -8.61 -5.59
C ALA A 129 -0.98 -9.35 -5.95
N SER A 130 -0.24 -9.83 -4.94
CA SER A 130 0.96 -10.64 -5.14
C SER A 130 0.63 -12.00 -5.78
N ALA A 131 -0.45 -12.65 -5.34
CA ALA A 131 -0.92 -13.90 -5.94
C ALA A 131 -1.33 -13.71 -7.41
N LEU A 132 -2.10 -12.65 -7.70
CA LEU A 132 -2.50 -12.27 -9.05
C LEU A 132 -1.30 -11.98 -9.95
N LEU A 133 -0.35 -11.18 -9.45
CA LEU A 133 0.88 -10.86 -10.17
C LEU A 133 1.67 -12.14 -10.49
N SER A 134 1.73 -13.10 -9.57
CA SER A 134 2.43 -14.37 -9.79
C SER A 134 1.81 -15.17 -10.94
N LEU A 135 0.48 -15.21 -11.05
CA LEU A 135 -0.21 -15.89 -12.15
C LEU A 135 0.06 -15.19 -13.50
N VAL A 136 -0.02 -13.86 -13.53
CA VAL A 136 0.25 -13.07 -14.73
C VAL A 136 1.71 -13.24 -15.19
N LEU A 137 2.66 -13.22 -14.26
CA LEU A 137 4.07 -13.45 -14.56
C LEU A 137 4.34 -14.90 -15.02
N ALA A 138 3.51 -15.86 -14.63
CA ALA A 138 3.52 -17.23 -15.15
C ALA A 138 2.83 -17.38 -16.52
N GLY A 139 2.26 -16.31 -17.07
CA GLY A 139 1.66 -16.28 -18.41
C GLY A 139 0.14 -16.28 -18.47
N ALA A 140 -0.56 -16.21 -17.33
CA ALA A 140 -2.01 -16.05 -17.31
C ALA A 140 -2.43 -14.67 -17.85
N SER A 141 -3.61 -14.59 -18.47
CA SER A 141 -4.24 -13.29 -18.75
C SER A 141 -4.70 -12.62 -17.45
N ALA A 142 -4.94 -11.31 -17.48
CA ALA A 142 -5.47 -10.59 -16.31
C ALA A 142 -6.85 -11.12 -15.88
N GLU A 143 -7.71 -11.45 -16.85
CA GLU A 143 -9.05 -12.00 -16.63
C GLU A 143 -8.99 -13.39 -15.97
N ASP A 144 -8.13 -14.28 -16.47
CA ASP A 144 -7.96 -15.61 -15.90
C ASP A 144 -7.38 -15.55 -14.48
N ALA A 145 -6.40 -14.66 -14.26
CA ALA A 145 -5.81 -14.47 -12.94
C ALA A 145 -6.87 -13.98 -11.93
N LEU A 146 -7.72 -13.03 -12.33
CA LEU A 146 -8.84 -12.52 -11.51
C LEU A 146 -9.84 -13.62 -11.16
N ALA A 147 -10.26 -14.41 -12.15
CA ALA A 147 -11.18 -15.53 -11.94
C ALA A 147 -10.63 -16.62 -11.00
N THR A 148 -9.31 -16.75 -10.91
CA THR A 148 -8.65 -17.77 -10.08
C THR A 148 -8.46 -17.33 -8.62
N THR A 149 -8.50 -16.03 -8.33
CA THR A 149 -8.12 -15.47 -7.01
C THR A 149 -9.23 -14.71 -6.30
N LEU A 150 -10.29 -14.31 -7.01
CA LEU A 150 -11.50 -13.74 -6.42
C LEU A 150 -12.58 -14.85 -6.32
N PRO A 151 -13.13 -15.13 -5.13
CA PRO A 151 -14.25 -16.06 -4.99
C PRO A 151 -15.55 -15.54 -5.61
#